data_AF-A0A7S1A3F7-F1
#
_entry.id   AF-A0A7S1A3F7-F1
#
_cell.length_a   1.000
_cell.length_b   1.000
_cell.length_c   1.000
_cell.angle_alpha   90.00
_cell.angle_beta   90.00
_cell.angle_gamma   90.00
#
_symmetry.space_group_name_H-M   'P 1'
#
loop_
_entity.id
_entity.type
_entity.pdbx_description
1 polymer ?
#
loop_
_entity_poly.entity_id
_entity_poly.type
_entity_poly.pdbx_seq_one_letter_code
_entity_poly.pdbx_strand_id
1 'polypeptide(L)'
;MTLDWVYPQDPRQDEKKRLLACLGFDGPDSVVVKLHRDPAESTKSILDAVSVLVSTDMELCFWPPDPISENDAKCVLDLLRPCVQRRSLLAAFNLVKSACKMNSTKVPSETLEAILSEVQSRINSYCASRVLDEAVVNAGEALLSDDANSQNLVWVHQSVCVSDIPGRGRGLVTKSSLPEHVEVLRVEAKGMLNVFAAVASPHFGEVARSLLSQGMHTETLVLLFAISERRRCQSGGASKAPWSEMLTSSANPGESMLPVSWPIEAVEALGNPDTTELVNKSRLALWDLSREVKSAVR
;
A
#
# COMPACT_ATOMS: atom_id res chain seq x y z
N MET A 1 -2.84 8.32 26.92
CA MET A 1 -3.21 7.06 26.26
C MET A 1 -1.93 6.30 25.98
N THR A 2 -1.92 4.97 26.12
CA THR A 2 -0.69 4.17 25.96
C THR A 2 -0.83 3.31 24.71
N LEU A 3 0.21 3.29 23.88
CA LEU A 3 0.32 2.44 22.70
C LEU A 3 1.41 1.39 22.92
N ASP A 4 1.08 0.14 22.62
CA ASP A 4 2.06 -0.94 22.61
C ASP A 4 2.78 -1.01 21.26
N TRP A 5 4.00 -1.53 21.29
CA TRP A 5 4.75 -1.83 20.07
C TRP A 5 4.08 -2.96 19.31
N VAL A 6 3.61 -2.67 18.09
CA VAL A 6 2.95 -3.66 17.22
C VAL A 6 3.92 -4.80 16.86
N TYR A 7 5.22 -4.49 16.76
CA TYR A 7 6.28 -5.44 16.44
C TYR A 7 7.47 -5.25 17.41
N PRO A 8 7.45 -5.90 18.58
CA PRO A 8 8.48 -5.73 19.60
C PRO A 8 9.85 -6.31 19.23
N GLN A 9 9.92 -7.12 18.17
CA GLN A 9 11.15 -7.70 17.62
C GLN A 9 11.63 -6.98 16.35
N ASP A 10 11.07 -5.81 16.03
CA ASP A 10 11.51 -5.03 14.86
C ASP A 10 12.96 -4.57 15.09
N PRO A 11 13.92 -4.95 14.22
CA PRO A 11 15.31 -4.54 14.37
C PRO A 11 15.51 -3.01 14.35
N ARG A 12 14.50 -2.25 13.91
CA ARG A 12 14.50 -0.79 13.83
C ARG A 12 13.77 -0.11 14.98
N GLN A 13 13.51 -0.83 16.07
CA GLN A 13 12.77 -0.28 17.21
C GLN A 13 13.47 0.95 17.80
N ASP A 14 14.81 0.96 17.85
CA ASP A 14 15.58 2.09 18.37
C ASP A 14 15.49 3.35 17.49
N GLU A 15 15.33 3.20 16.17
CA GLU A 15 15.10 4.30 15.23
C GLU A 15 13.71 4.91 15.42
N LYS A 16 12.70 4.05 15.60
CA LYS A 16 11.31 4.48 15.87
C LYS A 16 11.19 5.18 17.22
N LYS A 17 11.84 4.65 18.27
CA LYS A 17 11.90 5.26 19.59
C LYS A 17 12.46 6.68 19.52
N ARG A 18 13.52 6.88 18.74
CA ARG A 18 14.14 8.19 18.52
C ARG A 18 13.20 9.17 17.82
N LEU A 19 12.58 8.76 16.71
CA LEU A 19 11.66 9.63 15.97
C LEU A 19 10.44 10.01 16.82
N LEU A 20 9.91 9.07 17.61
CA LEU A 20 8.85 9.34 18.59
C LEU A 20 9.30 10.32 19.68
N ALA A 21 10.52 10.18 20.20
CA ALA A 21 11.07 11.11 21.19
C ALA A 21 11.23 12.54 20.62
N CYS A 22 11.69 12.68 19.37
CA CYS A 22 11.77 13.97 18.68
C CYS A 22 10.40 14.65 18.50
N LEU A 23 9.33 13.87 18.41
CA LEU A 23 7.95 14.36 18.31
C LEU A 23 7.30 14.60 19.70
N GLY A 24 8.07 14.44 20.79
CA GLY A 24 7.61 14.67 22.16
C GLY A 24 6.79 13.53 22.76
N PHE A 25 6.89 12.31 22.20
CA PHE A 25 6.32 11.12 22.82
C PHE A 25 7.32 10.49 23.80
N ASP A 26 6.84 10.17 25.00
CA ASP A 26 7.64 9.61 26.09
C ASP A 26 7.42 8.09 26.23
N GLY A 27 8.49 7.33 26.52
CA GLY A 27 8.44 5.96 27.05
C GLY A 27 9.32 4.91 26.33
N PRO A 28 10.18 4.15 27.05
CA PRO A 28 11.04 3.14 26.45
C PRO A 28 10.28 1.87 26.02
N ASP A 29 9.21 1.53 26.72
CA ASP A 29 8.48 0.26 26.55
C ASP A 29 7.07 0.44 25.98
N SER A 30 6.51 1.65 26.09
CA SER A 30 5.20 2.00 25.54
C SER A 30 5.15 3.47 25.17
N VAL A 31 4.43 3.81 24.10
CA VAL A 31 4.34 5.18 23.60
C VAL A 31 3.19 5.88 24.31
N VAL A 32 3.50 6.90 25.10
CA VAL A 32 2.48 7.67 25.83
C VAL A 32 2.03 8.87 25.00
N VAL A 33 0.80 8.81 24.48
CA VAL A 33 0.15 9.92 23.79
C VAL A 33 -0.61 10.77 24.79
N LYS A 34 -0.22 12.04 24.93
CA LYS A 34 -0.93 13.05 25.72
C LYS A 34 -2.14 13.52 24.90
N LEU A 35 -3.33 13.42 25.48
CA LEU A 35 -4.56 13.90 24.84
C LEU A 35 -4.77 15.37 25.19
N HIS A 36 -5.17 16.14 24.19
CA HIS A 36 -5.49 17.54 24.29
C HIS A 36 -7.00 17.74 24.50
N ARG A 37 -7.39 18.92 24.99
CA ARG A 37 -8.82 19.31 25.05
C ARG A 37 -9.44 19.40 23.67
N ASP A 38 -8.64 19.75 22.66
CA ASP A 38 -9.04 19.74 21.26
C ASP A 38 -8.95 18.32 20.68
N PRO A 39 -10.08 17.75 20.20
CA PRO A 39 -10.10 16.45 19.53
C PRO A 39 -9.23 16.40 18.26
N ALA A 40 -9.08 17.51 17.53
CA ALA A 40 -8.30 17.56 16.29
C ALA A 40 -6.79 17.43 16.57
N GLU A 41 -6.30 18.11 17.59
CA GLU A 41 -4.92 18.01 18.08
C GLU A 41 -4.65 16.61 18.67
N SER A 42 -5.57 16.07 19.46
CA SER A 42 -5.47 14.70 19.97
C SER A 42 -5.42 13.67 18.86
N THR A 43 -6.28 13.82 17.85
CA THR A 43 -6.32 12.94 16.68
C THR A 43 -5.02 13.01 15.89
N LYS A 44 -4.45 14.22 15.73
CA LYS A 44 -3.16 14.40 15.08
C LYS A 44 -2.04 13.69 15.85
N SER A 45 -1.92 13.91 17.16
CA SER A 45 -0.92 13.25 18.00
C SER A 45 -1.05 11.72 18.00
N ILE A 46 -2.27 11.19 17.99
CA ILE A 46 -2.52 9.74 17.86
C ILE A 46 -2.05 9.25 16.49
N LEU A 47 -2.41 9.95 15.41
CA LEU A 47 -2.03 9.55 14.05
C LEU A 47 -0.52 9.62 13.82
N ASP A 48 0.16 10.63 14.34
CA ASP A 48 1.62 10.76 14.24
C ASP A 48 2.30 9.59 14.96
N ALA A 49 1.90 9.28 16.19
CA ALA A 49 2.45 8.13 16.93
C ALA A 49 2.18 6.79 16.23
N VAL A 50 0.94 6.57 15.80
CA VAL A 50 0.55 5.32 15.14
C VAL A 50 1.26 5.17 13.79
N SER A 51 1.45 6.26 13.04
CA SER A 51 2.17 6.24 11.75
C SER A 51 3.60 5.71 11.90
N VAL A 52 4.28 6.06 12.98
CA VAL A 52 5.62 5.54 13.30
C VAL A 52 5.59 4.07 13.71
N LEU A 53 4.56 3.66 14.46
CA LEU A 53 4.44 2.28 14.91
C LEU A 53 4.14 1.31 13.75
N VAL A 54 3.35 1.74 12.77
CA VAL A 54 2.91 0.92 11.63
C VAL A 54 3.81 1.02 10.39
N SER A 55 4.91 1.79 10.46
CA SER A 55 5.84 1.99 9.32
C SER A 55 6.79 0.80 9.07
N THR A 56 6.57 -0.37 9.72
CA THR A 56 7.42 -1.57 9.59
C THR A 56 7.62 -2.08 8.18
N ASP A 57 6.60 -1.96 7.33
CA ASP A 57 6.58 -2.67 6.03
C ASP A 57 7.14 -1.80 4.89
N MET A 58 7.45 -0.55 5.19
CA MET A 58 8.11 0.34 4.25
C MET A 58 9.61 0.06 4.40
N GLU A 59 10.24 -0.57 3.41
CA GLU A 59 11.70 -0.53 3.27
C GLU A 59 12.09 0.95 3.07
N LEU A 60 12.38 1.62 4.17
CA LEU A 60 12.51 3.07 4.23
C LEU A 60 13.82 3.54 3.60
N CYS A 61 13.82 3.73 2.28
CA CYS A 61 14.76 4.64 1.63
C CYS A 61 14.61 6.10 2.13
N PHE A 62 13.62 6.38 2.98
CA PHE A 62 13.22 7.70 3.45
C PHE A 62 13.43 7.92 4.95
N TRP A 63 14.05 6.98 5.68
CA TRP A 63 14.42 7.24 7.07
C TRP A 63 15.69 8.09 7.07
N PRO A 64 15.74 9.22 7.80
CA PRO A 64 16.93 10.04 7.78
C PRO A 64 18.07 9.34 8.53
N PRO A 65 19.32 9.48 8.05
CA PRO A 65 20.48 9.11 8.85
C PRO A 65 20.58 10.04 10.08
N ASP A 66 21.18 9.53 11.15
CA ASP A 66 21.39 10.32 12.37
C ASP A 66 22.32 11.52 12.15
N PRO A 67 22.09 12.66 12.84
CA PRO A 67 21.00 12.96 13.78
C PRO A 67 19.74 13.57 13.12
N ILE A 68 18.56 13.38 13.74
CA ILE A 68 17.25 13.87 13.26
C ILE A 68 16.75 15.05 14.11
N SER A 69 16.40 16.18 13.48
CA SER A 69 15.73 17.31 14.14
C SER A 69 14.20 17.12 14.22
N GLU A 70 13.49 17.92 15.03
CA GLU A 70 12.02 17.92 15.08
C GLU A 70 11.40 18.21 13.70
N ASN A 71 12.00 19.14 12.94
CA ASN A 71 11.54 19.48 11.59
C ASN A 71 11.76 18.32 10.62
N ASP A 72 12.88 17.61 10.72
CA ASP A 72 13.16 16.44 9.89
C ASP A 72 12.20 15.29 10.22
N ALA A 73 11.90 15.06 11.51
CA ALA A 73 10.91 14.07 11.92
C ALA A 73 9.51 14.37 11.36
N LYS A 74 9.09 15.64 11.37
CA LYS A 74 7.83 16.09 10.74
C LYS A 74 7.85 15.89 9.22
N CYS A 75 8.95 16.25 8.56
CA CYS A 75 9.14 16.06 7.13
C CYS A 75 9.04 14.57 6.74
N VAL A 76 9.68 13.69 7.51
CA VAL A 76 9.58 12.23 7.33
C VAL A 76 8.15 11.77 7.48
N LEU A 77 7.43 12.20 8.52
CA LEU A 77 6.02 11.84 8.67
C LEU A 77 5.17 12.33 7.52
N ASP A 78 5.40 13.55 7.02
CA ASP A 78 4.69 14.08 5.86
C ASP A 78 4.98 13.27 4.58
N LEU A 79 6.22 12.80 4.39
CA LEU A 79 6.62 11.92 3.28
C LEU A 79 6.04 10.51 3.40
N LEU A 80 5.95 9.97 4.62
CA LEU A 80 5.40 8.64 4.86
C LEU A 80 3.87 8.63 4.88
N ARG A 81 3.25 9.76 5.21
CA ARG A 81 1.79 9.89 5.39
C ARG A 81 1.02 9.26 4.24
N PRO A 82 1.28 9.53 2.95
CA PRO A 82 0.51 8.92 1.86
C PRO A 82 0.50 7.38 1.88
N CYS A 83 1.59 6.76 2.34
CA CYS A 83 1.75 5.31 2.32
C CYS A 83 1.22 4.63 3.59
N VAL A 84 1.29 5.30 4.74
CA VAL A 84 0.89 4.71 6.04
C VAL A 84 -0.46 5.24 6.55
N GLN A 85 -1.03 6.28 5.94
CA GLN A 85 -2.20 7.01 6.44
C GLN A 85 -3.43 6.11 6.61
N ARG A 86 -3.73 5.21 5.68
CA ARG A 86 -4.89 4.31 5.79
C ARG A 86 -4.76 3.37 6.99
N ARG A 87 -3.59 2.73 7.12
CA ARG A 87 -3.31 1.84 8.26
C ARG A 87 -3.30 2.60 9.58
N SER A 88 -2.77 3.82 9.56
CA SER A 88 -2.71 4.69 10.74
C SER A 88 -4.09 5.15 11.19
N LEU A 89 -4.96 5.54 10.26
CA LEU A 89 -6.36 5.90 10.54
C LEU A 89 -7.15 4.73 11.12
N LEU A 90 -7.00 3.53 10.53
CA LEU A 90 -7.69 2.33 11.02
C LEU A 90 -7.18 1.87 12.39
N ALA A 91 -5.87 1.91 12.62
CA ALA A 91 -5.27 1.58 13.90
C ALA A 91 -5.66 2.61 14.98
N ALA A 92 -5.63 3.91 14.66
CA ALA A 92 -6.12 4.97 15.55
C ALA A 92 -7.60 4.78 15.90
N PHE A 93 -8.44 4.44 14.93
CA PHE A 93 -9.86 4.19 15.16
C PHE A 93 -10.10 3.01 16.10
N ASN A 94 -9.47 1.85 15.84
CA ASN A 94 -9.62 0.66 16.68
C ASN A 94 -9.10 0.89 18.09
N LEU A 95 -8.02 1.65 18.22
CA LEU A 95 -7.43 2.02 19.49
C LEU A 95 -8.37 2.91 20.32
N VAL A 96 -8.86 4.02 19.76
CA VAL A 96 -9.78 4.93 20.46
C VAL A 96 -11.09 4.23 20.78
N LYS A 97 -11.62 3.42 19.86
CA LYS A 97 -12.81 2.60 20.08
C LYS A 97 -12.63 1.59 21.22
N SER A 98 -11.44 1.00 21.35
CA SER A 98 -11.13 0.09 22.46
C SER A 98 -11.01 0.85 23.79
N ALA A 99 -10.44 2.04 23.78
CA ALA A 99 -10.36 2.91 24.94
C ALA A 99 -11.74 3.40 25.43
N CYS A 100 -12.68 3.68 24.52
CA CYS A 100 -14.08 3.98 24.87
C CYS A 100 -14.77 2.81 25.59
N LYS A 101 -14.42 1.56 25.25
CA LYS A 101 -15.02 0.35 25.86
C LYS A 101 -14.39 0.00 27.20
N MET A 102 -13.14 0.40 27.43
CA MET A 102 -12.45 0.17 28.69
C MET A 102 -12.75 1.32 29.65
N ASN A 103 -13.70 1.11 30.57
CA ASN A 103 -14.06 2.02 31.68
C ASN A 103 -12.90 2.35 32.67
N SER A 104 -11.68 1.94 32.35
CA SER A 104 -10.46 2.08 33.15
C SER A 104 -9.63 3.32 32.77
N THR A 105 -10.00 4.04 31.70
CA THR A 105 -9.21 5.18 31.25
C THR A 105 -9.47 6.42 32.13
N LYS A 106 -8.39 7.11 32.56
CA LYS A 106 -8.47 8.40 33.28
C LYS A 106 -8.99 9.56 32.40
N VAL A 107 -9.53 9.25 31.22
CA VAL A 107 -9.95 10.20 30.19
C VAL A 107 -11.47 10.20 30.16
N PRO A 108 -12.15 11.36 30.17
CA PRO A 108 -13.60 11.41 30.09
C PRO A 108 -14.13 10.73 28.81
N SER A 109 -15.22 9.94 28.92
CA SER A 109 -15.84 9.25 27.79
C SER A 109 -16.18 10.20 26.64
N GLU A 110 -16.71 11.38 26.97
CA GLU A 110 -17.06 12.43 26.00
C GLU A 110 -15.85 12.89 25.17
N THR A 111 -14.66 12.95 25.77
CA THR A 111 -13.42 13.31 25.06
C THR A 111 -13.00 12.21 24.10
N LEU A 112 -13.11 10.94 24.51
CA LEU A 112 -12.79 9.81 23.65
C LEU A 112 -13.79 9.66 22.49
N GLU A 113 -15.07 9.91 22.74
CA GLU A 113 -16.12 9.93 21.72
C GLU A 113 -15.90 11.05 20.71
N ALA A 114 -15.50 12.24 21.16
CA ALA A 114 -15.15 13.35 20.28
C ALA A 114 -13.92 13.03 19.41
N ILE A 115 -12.88 12.41 19.98
CA ILE A 115 -11.72 11.94 19.23
C ILE A 115 -12.11 10.84 18.24
N LEU A 116 -12.96 9.90 18.65
CA LEU A 116 -13.43 8.82 17.77
C LEU A 116 -14.23 9.39 16.58
N SER A 117 -15.08 10.38 16.85
CA SER A 117 -15.84 11.10 15.83
C SER A 117 -14.92 11.85 14.87
N GLU A 118 -13.87 12.51 15.37
CA GLU A 118 -12.87 13.20 14.56
C GLU A 118 -12.04 12.22 13.70
N VAL A 119 -11.58 11.10 14.27
CA VAL A 119 -10.90 10.03 13.51
C VAL A 119 -11.83 9.46 12.44
N GLN A 120 -13.09 9.20 12.78
CA GLN A 120 -14.10 8.73 11.83
C GLN A 120 -14.39 9.78 10.75
N SER A 121 -14.39 11.08 11.10
CA SER A 121 -14.53 12.19 10.15
C SER A 121 -13.33 12.24 9.20
N ARG A 122 -12.11 12.03 9.69
CA ARG A 122 -10.91 11.93 8.84
C ARG A 122 -10.89 10.67 7.99
N ILE A 123 -11.37 9.54 8.48
CA ILE A 123 -11.61 8.33 7.67
C ILE A 123 -12.63 8.64 6.59
N ASN A 124 -13.76 9.25 6.96
CA ASN A 124 -14.81 9.61 6.02
C ASN A 124 -14.28 10.61 5.00
N SER A 125 -13.50 11.60 5.39
CA SER A 125 -12.87 12.58 4.49
C SER A 125 -11.81 11.96 3.59
N TYR A 126 -11.01 11.03 4.11
CA TYR A 126 -10.04 10.25 3.33
C TYR A 126 -10.77 9.37 2.30
N CYS A 127 -11.81 8.66 2.73
CA CYS A 127 -12.65 7.81 1.87
C CYS A 127 -13.57 8.62 0.94
N ALA A 128 -13.94 9.84 1.32
CA ALA A 128 -14.76 10.77 0.55
C ALA A 128 -13.92 11.80 -0.20
N SER A 129 -12.59 11.66 -0.22
CA SER A 129 -11.70 12.58 -0.93
C SER A 129 -11.89 12.42 -2.43
N ARG A 130 -12.93 13.11 -2.91
CA ARG A 130 -13.30 13.46 -4.27
C ARG A 130 -12.22 14.25 -5.03
N VAL A 131 -11.01 14.39 -4.47
CA VAL A 131 -9.89 15.12 -5.09
C VAL A 131 -9.08 14.24 -6.05
N LEU A 132 -9.36 12.92 -6.10
CA LEU A 132 -8.84 12.05 -7.15
C LEU A 132 -9.61 12.18 -8.48
N ASP A 133 -10.77 12.85 -8.53
CA ASP A 133 -11.59 12.87 -9.75
C ASP A 133 -11.07 13.85 -10.83
N GLU A 134 -10.38 14.94 -10.49
CA GLU A 134 -9.87 15.88 -11.51
C GLU A 134 -8.38 15.66 -11.81
N ALA A 135 -7.54 15.47 -10.79
CA ALA A 135 -6.09 15.32 -11.00
C ALA A 135 -5.72 13.99 -11.67
N VAL A 136 -6.41 12.89 -11.34
CA VAL A 136 -6.16 11.57 -11.97
C VAL A 136 -6.73 11.53 -13.38
N VAL A 137 -7.87 12.19 -13.62
CA VAL A 137 -8.48 12.28 -14.95
C VAL A 137 -7.60 13.14 -15.87
N ASN A 138 -7.17 14.32 -15.42
CA ASN A 138 -6.26 15.17 -16.19
C ASN A 138 -4.90 14.49 -16.46
N ALA A 139 -4.34 13.76 -15.48
CA ALA A 139 -3.10 13.00 -15.65
C ALA A 139 -3.28 11.78 -16.58
N GLY A 140 -4.44 11.12 -16.53
CA GLY A 140 -4.81 10.02 -17.43
C GLY A 140 -4.96 10.49 -18.88
N GLU A 141 -5.60 11.65 -19.10
CA GLU A 141 -5.74 12.26 -20.42
C GLU A 141 -4.38 12.71 -20.99
N ALA A 142 -3.49 13.26 -20.16
CA ALA A 142 -2.13 13.61 -20.57
C ALA A 142 -1.27 12.39 -20.99
N LEU A 143 -1.54 11.19 -20.45
CA LEU A 143 -0.84 9.97 -20.86
C LEU A 143 -1.27 9.49 -22.26
N LEU A 144 -2.48 9.86 -22.70
CA LEU A 144 -3.05 9.52 -24.00
C LEU A 144 -2.75 10.53 -25.11
N SER A 145 -2.09 11.66 -24.82
CA SER A 145 -1.76 12.65 -25.85
C SER A 145 -0.87 12.04 -26.94
N ASP A 146 -1.34 12.20 -28.18
CA ASP A 146 -1.05 11.55 -29.47
C ASP A 146 0.40 11.49 -30.00
N ASP A 147 1.41 11.23 -29.16
CA ASP A 147 2.72 10.78 -29.66
C ASP A 147 2.70 9.25 -29.88
N ALA A 148 1.95 8.85 -30.90
CA ALA A 148 1.72 7.48 -31.36
C ALA A 148 2.97 6.81 -31.99
N ASN A 149 4.19 7.14 -31.57
CA ASN A 149 5.41 6.64 -32.22
C ASN A 149 6.61 6.35 -31.30
N SER A 150 6.38 5.92 -30.06
CA SER A 150 7.47 5.55 -29.14
C SER A 150 7.44 4.04 -28.84
N GLN A 151 7.91 3.21 -29.77
CA GLN A 151 7.90 1.75 -29.67
C GLN A 151 8.80 1.15 -28.57
N ASN A 152 9.48 1.94 -27.74
CA ASN A 152 10.31 1.43 -26.63
C ASN A 152 9.97 2.13 -25.31
N LEU A 153 8.95 1.65 -24.61
CA LEU A 153 8.59 2.11 -23.25
C LEU A 153 9.53 1.58 -22.16
N VAL A 154 10.38 0.62 -22.52
CA VAL A 154 11.39 0.03 -21.65
C VAL A 154 12.71 0.04 -22.41
N TRP A 155 13.74 0.65 -21.82
CA TRP A 155 15.11 0.57 -22.30
C TRP A 155 15.91 -0.32 -21.35
N VAL A 156 16.69 -1.25 -21.90
CA VAL A 156 17.52 -2.19 -21.14
C VAL A 156 18.95 -2.04 -21.64
N HIS A 157 19.90 -1.92 -20.72
CA HIS A 157 21.32 -1.86 -21.07
C HIS A 157 21.75 -3.12 -21.84
N GLN A 158 22.54 -2.99 -22.91
CA GLN A 158 22.89 -4.09 -23.83
C GLN A 158 23.55 -5.31 -23.17
N SER A 159 24.27 -5.07 -22.07
CA SER A 159 24.90 -6.13 -21.27
C SER A 159 23.93 -6.84 -20.33
N VAL A 160 22.69 -6.38 -20.18
CA VAL A 160 21.68 -7.01 -19.34
C VAL A 160 20.81 -7.91 -20.23
N CYS A 161 20.51 -9.11 -19.75
CA CYS A 161 19.53 -10.00 -20.38
C CYS A 161 18.62 -10.64 -19.33
N VAL A 162 17.44 -11.05 -19.79
CA VAL A 162 16.53 -11.89 -19.01
C VAL A 162 17.01 -13.33 -19.12
N SER A 163 17.14 -14.03 -17.99
CA SER A 163 17.48 -15.45 -17.92
C SER A 163 16.67 -16.15 -16.85
N ASP A 164 16.44 -17.45 -17.03
CA ASP A 164 15.94 -18.32 -15.96
C ASP A 164 17.07 -18.64 -14.97
N ILE A 165 16.87 -18.27 -13.71
CA ILE A 165 17.80 -18.50 -12.61
C ILE A 165 17.31 -19.72 -11.82
N PRO A 166 18.07 -20.82 -11.75
CA PRO A 166 17.69 -22.01 -11.00
C PRO A 166 17.29 -21.67 -9.55
N GLY A 167 16.10 -22.14 -9.15
CA GLY A 167 15.54 -21.90 -7.81
C GLY A 167 15.00 -20.48 -7.56
N ARG A 168 15.13 -19.54 -8.51
CA ARG A 168 14.65 -18.15 -8.36
C ARG A 168 13.72 -17.69 -9.49
N GLY A 169 13.59 -18.47 -10.57
CA GLY A 169 12.76 -18.13 -11.72
C GLY A 169 13.42 -17.11 -12.64
N ARG A 170 12.64 -16.38 -13.45
CA ARG A 170 13.19 -15.36 -14.36
C ARG A 170 13.76 -14.18 -13.59
N GLY A 171 14.96 -13.75 -13.97
CA GLY A 171 15.62 -12.57 -13.45
C GLY A 171 16.47 -11.86 -14.49
N LEU A 172 17.03 -10.71 -14.10
CA LEU A 172 17.98 -9.95 -14.91
C LEU A 172 19.41 -10.37 -14.56
N VAL A 173 20.21 -10.64 -15.58
CA VAL A 173 21.62 -11.06 -15.44
C VAL A 173 22.47 -10.20 -16.36
N THR A 174 23.67 -9.84 -15.91
CA THR A 174 24.65 -9.15 -16.75
C THR A 174 25.55 -10.14 -17.48
N LYS A 175 25.72 -9.96 -18.79
CA LYS A 175 26.64 -10.71 -19.65
C LYS A 175 28.11 -10.34 -19.41
N SER A 176 28.34 -9.16 -18.85
CA SER A 176 29.67 -8.61 -18.56
C SER A 176 29.64 -7.82 -17.25
N SER A 177 30.80 -7.63 -16.64
CA SER A 177 30.94 -6.69 -15.53
C SER A 177 30.50 -5.29 -16.00
N LEU A 178 29.74 -4.60 -15.15
CA LEU A 178 29.32 -3.22 -15.35
C LEU A 178 29.94 -2.35 -14.26
N PRO A 179 30.43 -1.15 -14.60
CA PRO A 179 30.84 -0.16 -13.61
C PRO A 179 29.72 0.20 -12.65
N GLU A 180 30.09 0.69 -11.47
CA GLU A 180 29.14 1.28 -10.52
C GLU A 180 28.43 2.49 -11.16
N HIS A 181 27.18 2.72 -10.73
CA HIS A 181 26.33 3.82 -11.18
C HIS A 181 25.97 3.84 -12.68
N VAL A 182 26.14 2.72 -13.40
CA VAL A 182 25.62 2.57 -14.76
C VAL A 182 24.11 2.34 -14.75
N GLU A 183 23.38 3.09 -15.56
CA GLU A 183 21.96 2.87 -15.78
C GLU A 183 21.73 1.54 -16.51
N VAL A 184 20.99 0.63 -15.88
CA VAL A 184 20.76 -0.73 -16.39
C VAL A 184 19.37 -0.95 -16.99
N LEU A 185 18.40 -0.15 -16.55
CA LEU A 185 16.99 -0.27 -16.91
C LEU A 185 16.34 1.11 -16.78
N ARG A 186 15.56 1.50 -17.79
CA ARG A 186 14.68 2.67 -17.75
C ARG A 186 13.28 2.24 -18.16
N VAL A 187 12.28 2.64 -17.40
CA VAL A 187 10.86 2.40 -17.71
C VAL A 187 10.16 3.73 -17.79
N GLU A 188 9.59 4.02 -18.96
CA GLU A 188 8.80 5.22 -19.18
C GLU A 188 7.49 5.14 -18.38
N ALA A 189 6.96 6.29 -17.94
CA ALA A 189 5.74 6.32 -17.15
C ALA A 189 4.53 5.69 -17.87
N LYS A 190 4.48 5.84 -19.20
CA LYS A 190 3.48 5.20 -20.07
C LYS A 190 3.58 3.66 -20.10
N GLY A 191 4.75 3.11 -19.73
CA GLY A 191 5.01 1.68 -19.60
C GLY A 191 4.63 1.09 -18.23
N MET A 192 4.17 1.89 -17.27
CA MET A 192 3.81 1.41 -15.93
C MET A 192 2.33 1.02 -15.84
N LEU A 193 2.06 -0.18 -15.31
CA LEU A 193 0.70 -0.61 -15.00
C LEU A 193 0.29 -0.03 -13.64
N ASN A 194 -0.48 1.06 -13.66
CA ASN A 194 -0.86 1.81 -12.46
C ASN A 194 -2.30 2.37 -12.55
N VAL A 195 -2.71 3.13 -11.53
CA VAL A 195 -4.05 3.72 -11.44
C VAL A 195 -4.33 4.69 -12.60
N PHE A 196 -3.32 5.43 -13.07
CA PHE A 196 -3.45 6.38 -14.18
C PHE A 196 -3.66 5.64 -15.50
N ALA A 197 -2.94 4.54 -15.72
CA ALA A 197 -3.16 3.64 -16.84
C ALA A 197 -4.58 3.03 -16.83
N ALA A 198 -5.11 2.70 -15.65
CA ALA A 198 -6.46 2.19 -15.50
C ALA A 198 -7.53 3.23 -15.88
N VAL A 199 -7.35 4.48 -15.44
CA VAL A 199 -8.27 5.61 -15.71
C VAL A 199 -8.19 6.07 -17.16
N ALA A 200 -6.99 6.06 -17.74
CA ALA A 200 -6.74 6.35 -19.15
C ALA A 200 -7.18 5.23 -20.10
N SER A 201 -7.52 4.04 -19.59
CA SER A 201 -7.90 2.91 -20.44
C SER A 201 -9.20 3.21 -21.21
N PRO A 202 -9.23 3.06 -22.54
CA PRO A 202 -10.45 3.22 -23.33
C PRO A 202 -11.57 2.25 -22.96
N HIS A 203 -11.23 1.11 -22.34
CA HIS A 203 -12.18 0.03 -22.03
C HIS A 203 -12.46 -0.13 -20.54
N PHE A 204 -11.57 0.37 -19.68
CA PHE A 204 -11.70 0.25 -18.23
C PHE A 204 -11.83 1.60 -17.53
N GLY A 205 -11.55 2.72 -18.22
CA GLY A 205 -11.47 4.04 -17.61
C GLY A 205 -12.76 4.53 -16.95
N GLU A 206 -13.93 4.24 -17.53
CA GLU A 206 -15.22 4.58 -16.91
C GLU A 206 -15.46 3.79 -15.62
N VAL A 207 -15.18 2.48 -15.64
CA VAL A 207 -15.27 1.61 -14.46
C VAL A 207 -14.26 2.05 -13.41
N ALA A 208 -13.04 2.39 -13.82
CA ALA A 208 -11.99 2.87 -12.95
C ALA A 208 -12.40 4.15 -12.20
N ARG A 209 -12.91 5.16 -12.94
CA ARG A 209 -13.43 6.40 -12.36
C ARG A 209 -14.61 6.13 -11.42
N SER A 210 -15.55 5.28 -11.81
CA SER A 210 -16.69 4.91 -10.96
C SER A 210 -16.24 4.24 -9.66
N LEU A 211 -15.36 3.25 -9.72
CA LEU A 211 -14.85 2.56 -8.52
C LEU A 211 -14.05 3.49 -7.61
N LEU A 212 -13.22 4.38 -8.18
CA LEU A 212 -12.51 5.41 -7.41
C LEU A 212 -13.48 6.35 -6.71
N SER A 213 -14.54 6.80 -7.39
CA SER A 213 -15.57 7.67 -6.80
C SER A 213 -16.34 7.01 -5.64
N GLN A 214 -16.36 5.68 -5.60
CA GLN A 214 -16.94 4.87 -4.52
C GLN A 214 -15.94 4.55 -3.39
N GLY A 215 -14.71 5.09 -3.46
CA GLY A 215 -13.68 4.89 -2.45
C GLY A 215 -12.88 3.59 -2.61
N MET A 216 -12.89 2.96 -3.78
CA MET A 216 -12.06 1.78 -4.04
C MET A 216 -10.58 2.11 -3.89
N HIS A 217 -9.84 1.23 -3.22
CA HIS A 217 -8.39 1.41 -3.06
C HIS A 217 -7.67 1.31 -4.40
N THR A 218 -6.65 2.14 -4.60
CA THR A 218 -5.89 2.20 -5.85
C THR A 218 -5.21 0.87 -6.19
N GLU A 219 -4.66 0.15 -5.22
CA GLU A 219 -4.08 -1.18 -5.45
C GLU A 219 -5.12 -2.20 -5.92
N THR A 220 -6.31 -2.18 -5.32
CA THR A 220 -7.42 -3.05 -5.71
C THR A 220 -7.91 -2.70 -7.12
N LEU A 221 -7.96 -1.40 -7.44
CA LEU A 221 -8.30 -0.92 -8.77
C LEU A 221 -7.30 -1.38 -9.82
N VAL A 222 -5.99 -1.26 -9.54
CA VAL A 222 -4.91 -1.71 -10.43
C VAL A 222 -4.95 -3.23 -10.60
N LEU A 223 -5.26 -3.98 -9.54
CA LEU A 223 -5.47 -5.43 -9.62
C LEU A 223 -6.64 -5.78 -10.55
N LEU A 224 -7.79 -5.13 -10.38
CA LEU A 224 -8.96 -5.33 -11.24
C LEU A 224 -8.67 -4.95 -12.69
N PHE A 225 -7.94 -3.85 -12.90
CA PHE A 225 -7.49 -3.42 -14.22
C PHE A 225 -6.55 -4.45 -14.85
N ALA A 226 -5.56 -4.95 -14.11
CA ALA A 226 -4.63 -5.99 -14.57
C ALA A 226 -5.37 -7.27 -15.00
N ILE A 227 -6.37 -7.69 -14.22
CA ILE A 227 -7.22 -8.86 -14.54
C ILE A 227 -8.03 -8.60 -15.82
N SER A 228 -8.64 -7.41 -15.93
CA SER A 228 -9.43 -7.01 -17.11
C SER A 228 -8.56 -7.01 -18.37
N GLU A 229 -7.40 -6.35 -18.32
CA GLU A 229 -6.47 -6.26 -19.44
C GLU A 229 -5.87 -7.62 -19.82
N ARG A 230 -5.56 -8.48 -18.84
CA ARG A 230 -5.11 -9.86 -19.11
C ARG A 230 -6.16 -10.64 -19.90
N ARG A 231 -7.44 -10.57 -19.50
CA ARG A 231 -8.56 -11.25 -20.20
C ARG A 231 -8.77 -10.69 -21.60
N ARG A 232 -8.66 -9.36 -21.76
CA ARG A 232 -8.74 -8.70 -23.06
C ARG A 232 -7.63 -9.15 -24.00
N CYS A 233 -6.38 -9.19 -23.51
CA CYS A 233 -5.21 -9.64 -24.27
C CYS A 233 -5.29 -11.13 -24.67
N GLN A 234 -5.89 -11.98 -23.84
CA GLN A 234 -6.09 -13.40 -24.13
C GLN A 234 -7.20 -13.65 -25.16
N SER A 235 -8.22 -12.79 -25.21
CA SER A 235 -9.39 -12.94 -26.08
C SER A 235 -9.14 -12.52 -27.55
N GLY A 236 -7.91 -12.20 -27.95
CA GLY A 236 -7.54 -11.90 -29.34
C GLY A 236 -8.05 -10.56 -29.89
N GLY A 237 -8.60 -9.68 -29.05
CA GLY A 237 -9.12 -8.36 -29.44
C GLY A 237 -8.02 -7.36 -29.77
N ALA A 238 -8.13 -6.73 -30.95
CA ALA A 238 -7.17 -5.81 -31.55
C ALA A 238 -6.80 -4.59 -30.67
N SER A 239 -5.70 -4.72 -29.92
CA SER A 239 -4.72 -3.69 -29.54
C SER A 239 -3.86 -4.29 -28.42
N LYS A 240 -2.62 -4.67 -28.73
CA LYS A 240 -1.67 -5.15 -27.71
C LYS A 240 -1.36 -3.98 -26.79
N ALA A 241 -1.94 -3.98 -25.59
CA ALA A 241 -1.55 -3.02 -24.57
C ALA A 241 -0.05 -3.16 -24.30
N PRO A 242 0.63 -2.09 -23.87
CA PRO A 242 2.04 -2.13 -23.47
C PRO A 242 2.40 -3.29 -22.54
N TRP A 243 1.46 -3.67 -21.67
CA TRP A 243 1.62 -4.70 -20.65
C TRP A 243 1.19 -6.10 -21.11
N SER A 244 0.77 -6.28 -22.36
CA SER A 244 0.19 -7.55 -22.81
C SER A 244 1.16 -8.71 -22.63
N GLU A 245 2.45 -8.49 -22.93
CA GLU A 245 3.48 -9.50 -22.71
C GLU A 245 3.62 -9.81 -21.23
N MET A 246 3.84 -8.81 -20.37
CA MET A 246 3.92 -8.98 -18.92
C MET A 246 2.72 -9.74 -18.32
N LEU A 247 1.50 -9.38 -18.71
CA LEU A 247 0.26 -9.95 -18.17
C LEU A 247 -0.04 -11.36 -18.69
N THR A 248 0.50 -11.73 -19.86
CA THR A 248 0.32 -13.07 -20.46
C THR A 248 1.49 -14.00 -20.15
N SER A 249 2.70 -13.45 -19.99
CA SER A 249 3.93 -14.16 -19.66
C SER A 249 4.14 -14.36 -18.16
N SER A 250 3.36 -13.68 -17.31
CA SER A 250 3.36 -13.89 -15.86
C SER A 250 3.16 -15.38 -15.58
N ALA A 251 3.94 -15.93 -14.63
CA ALA A 251 3.83 -17.31 -14.18
C ALA A 251 2.36 -17.74 -14.03
N ASN A 252 2.07 -19.01 -14.33
CA ASN A 252 0.71 -19.52 -14.13
C ASN A 252 0.28 -19.16 -12.70
N PRO A 253 -0.92 -18.61 -12.46
CA PRO A 253 -1.33 -18.24 -11.10
C PRO A 253 -1.30 -19.43 -10.12
N GLY A 254 -1.26 -20.67 -10.62
CA GLY A 254 -1.02 -21.90 -9.84
C GLY A 254 0.45 -22.18 -9.45
N GLU A 255 1.42 -21.42 -9.97
CA GLU A 255 2.86 -21.50 -9.62
C GLU A 255 3.26 -20.49 -8.55
N SER A 256 2.30 -19.67 -8.06
CA SER A 256 2.55 -18.76 -6.97
C SER A 256 2.86 -19.53 -5.69
N MET A 257 4.08 -19.36 -5.16
CA MET A 257 4.53 -19.96 -3.89
C MET A 257 3.94 -19.25 -2.65
N LEU A 258 2.89 -18.44 -2.81
CA LEU A 258 2.25 -17.81 -1.67
C LEU A 258 1.46 -18.86 -0.86
N PRO A 259 1.55 -18.89 0.48
CA PRO A 259 0.81 -19.84 1.30
C PRO A 259 -0.71 -19.83 1.06
N VAL A 260 -1.25 -18.71 0.58
CA VAL A 260 -2.68 -18.58 0.23
C VAL A 260 -3.12 -19.54 -0.88
N SER A 261 -2.22 -19.95 -1.78
CA SER A 261 -2.49 -20.89 -2.88
C SER A 261 -2.09 -22.35 -2.58
N TRP A 262 -1.50 -22.65 -1.42
CA TRP A 262 -1.06 -24.00 -1.07
C TRP A 262 -2.24 -24.91 -0.65
N PRO A 263 -2.11 -26.25 -0.71
CA PRO A 263 -3.03 -27.15 -0.02
C PRO A 263 -3.11 -26.84 1.48
N ILE A 264 -4.27 -27.06 2.12
CA ILE A 264 -4.44 -26.73 3.54
C ILE A 264 -3.46 -27.54 4.40
N GLU A 265 -3.21 -28.79 4.03
CA GLU A 265 -2.28 -29.71 4.67
C GLU A 265 -0.84 -29.19 4.62
N ALA A 266 -0.45 -28.50 3.53
CA ALA A 266 0.88 -27.91 3.38
C ALA A 266 1.06 -26.64 4.23
N VAL A 267 -0.02 -25.89 4.45
CA VAL A 267 -0.03 -24.73 5.36
C VAL A 267 0.02 -25.20 6.81
N GLU A 268 -0.78 -26.22 7.16
CA GLU A 268 -0.77 -26.85 8.49
C GLU A 268 0.57 -27.49 8.83
N ALA A 269 1.24 -28.10 7.83
CA ALA A 269 2.57 -28.68 7.98
C ALA A 269 3.67 -27.66 8.32
N LEU A 270 3.43 -26.36 8.14
CA LEU A 270 4.36 -25.31 8.64
C LEU A 270 4.44 -25.30 10.17
N GLY A 271 3.47 -25.90 10.87
CA GLY A 271 3.45 -26.00 12.33
C GLY A 271 3.27 -24.67 13.05
N ASN A 272 2.96 -23.60 12.32
CA ASN A 272 2.77 -22.25 12.86
C ASN A 272 1.27 -21.89 12.84
N PRO A 273 0.59 -21.83 14.00
CA PRO A 273 -0.84 -21.58 14.08
C PRO A 273 -1.22 -20.17 13.60
N ASP A 274 -0.40 -19.16 13.87
CA ASP A 274 -0.65 -17.77 13.46
C ASP A 274 -0.61 -17.61 11.93
N THR A 275 0.36 -18.28 11.30
CA THR A 275 0.48 -18.31 9.82
C THR A 275 -0.72 -19.02 9.22
N THR A 276 -1.16 -20.11 9.83
CA THR A 276 -2.32 -20.88 9.36
C THR A 276 -3.60 -20.07 9.47
N GLU A 277 -3.81 -19.38 10.60
CA GLU A 277 -4.95 -18.48 10.79
C GLU A 277 -4.94 -17.32 9.79
N LEU A 278 -3.79 -16.66 9.61
CA LEU A 278 -3.64 -15.55 8.66
C LEU A 278 -3.95 -15.98 7.23
N VAL A 279 -3.43 -17.13 6.81
CA VAL A 279 -3.67 -17.69 5.47
C VAL A 279 -5.15 -18.01 5.28
N ASN A 280 -5.79 -18.65 6.27
CA ASN A 280 -7.22 -18.97 6.21
C ASN A 280 -8.10 -17.72 6.18
N LYS A 281 -7.80 -16.71 7.00
CA LYS A 281 -8.50 -15.42 6.99
C LYS A 281 -8.36 -14.71 5.64
N SER A 282 -7.16 -14.76 5.05
CA SER A 282 -6.90 -14.17 3.73
C SER A 282 -7.66 -14.91 2.62
N ARG A 283 -7.75 -16.24 2.68
CA ARG A 283 -8.57 -17.04 1.74
C ARG A 283 -10.04 -16.65 1.83
N LEU A 284 -10.59 -16.54 3.04
CA LEU A 284 -11.98 -16.14 3.25
C LEU A 284 -12.25 -14.73 2.72
N ALA A 285 -11.37 -13.77 3.01
CA ALA A 285 -11.50 -12.41 2.49
C ALA A 285 -11.46 -12.35 0.95
N LEU A 286 -10.64 -13.17 0.30
CA LEU A 286 -10.61 -13.28 -1.17
C LEU A 286 -11.92 -13.87 -1.73
N TRP A 287 -12.50 -14.85 -1.04
CA TRP A 287 -13.80 -15.41 -1.38
C TRP A 287 -14.93 -14.38 -1.22
N ASP A 288 -14.90 -13.59 -0.16
CA ASP A 288 -15.86 -12.51 0.09
C ASP A 288 -15.78 -11.44 -1.00
N LEU A 289 -14.56 -10.96 -1.30
CA LEU A 289 -14.32 -10.00 -2.37
C LEU A 289 -14.79 -10.54 -3.74
N SER A 290 -14.53 -11.81 -4.04
CA SER A 290 -15.00 -12.46 -5.27
C SER A 290 -16.53 -12.44 -5.37
N ARG A 291 -17.24 -12.67 -4.25
CA ARG A 291 -18.71 -12.59 -4.19
C ARG A 291 -19.21 -11.16 -4.39
N GLU A 292 -18.59 -10.18 -3.74
CA GLU A 292 -18.94 -8.76 -3.89
C GLU A 292 -18.76 -8.28 -5.33
N VAL A 293 -17.60 -8.56 -5.94
CA VAL A 293 -17.33 -8.22 -7.34
C VAL A 293 -18.34 -8.89 -8.26
N LYS A 294 -18.67 -10.17 -8.06
CA LYS A 294 -19.70 -10.86 -8.84
C LYS A 294 -21.09 -10.22 -8.68
N SER A 295 -21.41 -9.69 -7.51
CA SER A 295 -22.68 -9.01 -7.25
C SER A 295 -22.76 -7.62 -7.86
N ALA A 296 -21.64 -6.89 -7.93
CA ALA A 296 -21.55 -5.53 -8.45
C ALA A 296 -21.54 -5.46 -9.98
N VAL A 297 -21.26 -6.57 -10.67
CA VAL A 297 -21.20 -6.65 -12.15
C VAL A 297 -22.55 -7.12 -12.75
N ARG A 298 -23.66 -6.92 -12.03
CA ARG A 298 -25.04 -7.11 -12.54
C ARG A 298 -25.72 -5.77 -12.73
#